data_AF-A0A7C5JPM5-F1
#
_entry.id   AF-A0A7C5JPM5-F1
#
_cell.length_a   1.000
_cell.length_b   1.000
_cell.length_c   1.000
_cell.angle_alpha   90.00
_cell.angle_beta   90.00
_cell.angle_gamma   90.00
#
_symmetry.space_group_name_H-M   'P 1'
#
loop_
_entity.id
_entity.type
_entity.pdbx_description
1 polymer ?
#
loop_
_entity_poly.entity_id
_entity_poly.type
_entity_poly.pdbx_seq_one_letter_code
_entity_poly.pdbx_strand_id
1 'polypeptide(L)'
;MNHFNPDYRQLTDHIEAAELAYSTAEAHGILVGMLCGGSSNWQRVLLEDAAPDAIATRECISELEKLFLFTAEELRSGQIPLQLMLPDEHASIAQRAAAIRDWSQGFLFGFGLGGQQESQLMNGDIGEALRDFTEIARMNIEDFGELQE
;
A
#
# COMPACT_ATOMS: atom_id res chain seq x y z
N MET A 1 2.80 8.06 24.60
CA MET A 1 3.33 7.83 23.24
C MET A 1 2.37 8.52 22.29
N ASN A 2 2.86 9.46 21.47
CA ASN A 2 2.05 10.04 20.40
C ASN A 2 1.44 8.89 19.60
N HIS A 3 0.11 8.80 19.55
CA HIS A 3 -0.54 7.93 18.59
C HIS A 3 -0.31 8.59 17.23
N PHE A 4 0.62 8.06 16.46
CA PHE A 4 0.69 8.37 15.04
C PHE A 4 -0.62 7.88 14.42
N ASN A 5 -1.34 8.78 13.78
CA ASN A 5 -2.57 8.46 13.05
C ASN A 5 -2.29 8.79 11.58
N PRO A 6 -2.07 7.77 10.73
CA PRO A 6 -1.85 7.99 9.30
C PRO A 6 -3.04 8.74 8.68
N ASP A 7 -2.76 9.75 7.86
CA ASP A 7 -3.77 10.47 7.08
C ASP A 7 -3.55 10.24 5.59
N TYR A 8 -4.57 9.72 4.91
CA TYR A 8 -4.50 9.36 3.49
C TYR A 8 -4.20 10.57 2.60
N ARG A 9 -4.85 11.71 2.86
CA ARG A 9 -4.72 12.91 2.01
C ARG A 9 -3.35 13.54 2.21
N GLN A 10 -2.91 13.66 3.46
CA GLN A 10 -1.57 14.18 3.78
C GLN A 10 -0.48 13.35 3.11
N LEU A 11 -0.57 12.01 3.15
CA LEU A 11 0.41 11.17 2.50
C LEU A 11 0.31 11.26 0.96
N THR A 12 -0.89 11.44 0.41
CA THR A 12 -1.09 11.72 -1.02
C THR A 12 -0.31 12.98 -1.43
N ASP A 13 -0.49 14.08 -0.70
CA ASP A 13 0.20 15.35 -0.96
C ASP A 13 1.73 15.18 -0.93
N HIS A 14 2.26 14.41 0.03
CA HIS A 14 3.69 14.14 0.12
C HIS A 14 4.23 13.27 -1.03
N ILE A 15 3.47 12.25 -1.44
CA ILE A 15 3.82 11.36 -2.56
C ILE A 15 3.84 12.15 -3.88
N GLU A 16 2.82 12.99 -4.11
CA GLU A 16 2.74 13.85 -5.29
C GLU A 16 3.86 14.89 -5.30
N ALA A 17 4.12 15.56 -4.18
CA ALA A 17 5.19 16.55 -4.07
C ALA A 17 6.59 15.94 -4.26
N ALA A 18 6.77 14.67 -3.90
CA ALA A 18 8.00 13.91 -4.13
C ALA A 18 8.08 13.30 -5.55
N GLU A 19 7.05 13.51 -6.39
CA GLU A 19 6.94 12.98 -7.76
C GLU A 19 7.11 11.45 -7.83
N LEU A 20 6.63 10.72 -6.82
CA LEU A 20 6.70 9.26 -6.83
C LEU A 20 5.65 8.68 -7.79
N ALA A 21 6.00 7.55 -8.42
CA ALA A 21 5.16 6.91 -9.43
C ALA A 21 3.93 6.15 -8.87
N TYR A 22 3.78 6.08 -7.56
CA TYR A 22 2.82 5.23 -6.86
C TYR A 22 1.71 6.07 -6.24
N SER A 23 0.50 5.52 -6.15
CA SER A 23 -0.55 6.13 -5.31
C SER A 23 -0.27 5.85 -3.83
N THR A 24 -0.92 6.60 -2.92
CA THR A 24 -0.84 6.32 -1.48
C THR A 24 -1.30 4.91 -1.13
N ALA A 25 -2.36 4.44 -1.80
CA ALA A 25 -2.88 3.10 -1.61
C ALA A 25 -1.87 2.03 -2.08
N GLU A 26 -1.29 2.21 -3.26
CA GLU A 26 -0.27 1.30 -3.79
C GLU A 26 0.98 1.28 -2.91
N ALA A 27 1.50 2.44 -2.52
CA ALA A 27 2.66 2.55 -1.64
C ALA A 27 2.44 1.81 -0.31
N HIS A 28 1.28 1.99 0.33
CA HIS A 28 0.94 1.25 1.54
C HIS A 28 0.81 -0.26 1.28
N GLY A 29 0.21 -0.66 0.15
CA GLY A 29 0.16 -2.05 -0.29
C GLY A 29 1.56 -2.65 -0.36
N ILE A 30 2.52 -1.97 -0.98
CA ILE A 30 3.92 -2.39 -1.08
C ILE A 30 4.53 -2.59 0.32
N LEU A 31 4.34 -1.63 1.24
CA LEU A 31 4.85 -1.74 2.61
C LEU A 31 4.30 -2.99 3.31
N VAL A 32 2.98 -3.20 3.27
CA VAL A 32 2.31 -4.35 3.87
C VAL A 32 2.82 -5.66 3.24
N GLY A 33 2.88 -5.72 1.91
CA GLY A 33 3.34 -6.89 1.17
C GLY A 33 4.77 -7.26 1.55
N MET A 34 5.67 -6.28 1.61
CA MET A 34 7.06 -6.51 2.00
C MET A 34 7.17 -6.98 3.45
N LEU A 35 6.44 -6.38 4.39
CA LEU A 35 6.39 -6.81 5.78
C LEU A 35 5.91 -8.27 5.91
N CYS A 36 4.83 -8.63 5.22
CA CYS A 36 4.31 -9.99 5.17
C CYS A 36 5.30 -10.97 4.51
N GLY A 37 6.04 -10.53 3.50
CA GLY A 37 7.06 -11.31 2.80
C GLY A 37 8.43 -11.34 3.51
N GLY A 38 8.55 -10.72 4.69
CA GLY A 38 9.78 -10.69 5.50
C GLY A 38 10.87 -9.75 5.00
N SER A 39 10.53 -8.75 4.19
CA SER A 39 11.43 -7.71 3.69
C SER A 39 11.11 -6.34 4.31
N SER A 40 12.15 -5.56 4.59
CA SER A 40 12.03 -4.17 5.08
C SER A 40 12.67 -3.15 4.14
N ASN A 41 13.14 -3.56 2.96
CA ASN A 41 13.89 -2.70 2.04
C ASN A 41 12.99 -1.83 1.13
N TRP A 42 11.95 -1.23 1.70
CA TRP A 42 10.93 -0.50 0.95
C TRP A 42 11.48 0.76 0.27
N GLN A 43 12.48 1.41 0.86
CA GLN A 43 13.11 2.61 0.31
C GLN A 43 13.70 2.34 -1.08
N ARG A 44 14.33 1.19 -1.27
CA ARG A 44 14.88 0.79 -2.57
C ARG A 44 13.80 0.69 -3.66
N VAL A 45 12.58 0.31 -3.26
CA VAL A 45 11.47 0.05 -4.17
C VAL A 45 10.70 1.33 -4.48
N LEU A 46 10.32 2.06 -3.44
CA LEU A 46 9.48 3.26 -3.58
C LEU A 46 10.26 4.49 -4.07
N LEU A 47 11.59 4.49 -3.95
CA LEU A 47 12.43 5.66 -4.24
C LEU A 47 13.43 5.41 -5.38
N GLU A 48 13.25 4.35 -6.17
CA GLU A 48 14.19 3.97 -7.24
C GLU A 48 14.48 5.14 -8.21
N ASP A 49 13.43 5.86 -8.60
CA ASP A 49 13.49 6.99 -9.53
C ASP A 49 13.35 8.36 -8.83
N ALA A 50 13.34 8.41 -7.49
CA ALA A 50 13.13 9.65 -6.75
C ALA A 50 14.40 10.51 -6.71
N ALA A 51 14.24 11.85 -6.59
CA ALA A 51 15.34 12.77 -6.39
C ALA A 51 15.70 12.89 -4.88
N PRO A 52 16.73 12.18 -4.36
CA PRO A 52 16.91 12.00 -2.91
C PRO A 52 17.24 13.30 -2.15
N ASP A 53 17.81 14.29 -2.82
CA ASP A 53 18.20 15.57 -2.21
C ASP A 53 17.06 16.59 -2.16
N ALA A 54 15.94 16.34 -2.84
CA ALA A 54 14.79 17.23 -2.83
C ALA A 54 14.14 17.24 -1.43
N ILE A 55 13.75 18.44 -0.97
CA ILE A 55 13.11 18.61 0.34
C ILE A 55 11.82 17.77 0.42
N ALA A 56 10.98 17.84 -0.62
CA ALA A 56 9.73 17.08 -0.70
C ALA A 56 9.95 15.57 -0.61
N THR A 57 10.97 15.03 -1.29
CA THR A 57 11.33 13.61 -1.20
C THR A 57 11.75 13.23 0.22
N ARG A 58 12.55 14.04 0.91
CA ARG A 58 12.93 13.77 2.31
C ARG A 58 11.73 13.80 3.27
N GLU A 59 10.80 14.72 3.07
CA GLU A 59 9.55 14.78 3.84
C GLU A 59 8.68 13.55 3.60
N CYS A 60 8.51 13.16 2.33
CA CYS A 60 7.78 11.94 1.95
C CYS A 60 8.41 10.68 2.56
N ILE A 61 9.75 10.55 2.50
CA ILE A 61 10.48 9.46 3.16
C ILE A 61 10.17 9.42 4.65
N SER A 62 10.14 10.58 5.32
CA SER A 62 9.85 10.63 6.75
C SER A 62 8.43 10.16 7.07
N GLU A 63 7.44 10.49 6.26
CA GLU A 63 6.05 10.02 6.45
C GLU A 63 5.90 8.53 6.12
N LEU A 64 6.55 8.06 5.04
CA LEU A 64 6.56 6.63 4.69
C LEU A 64 7.25 5.77 5.76
N GLU A 65 8.32 6.28 6.40
CA GLU A 65 8.98 5.59 7.52
C GLU A 65 8.04 5.46 8.73
N LYS A 66 7.32 6.55 9.09
CA LYS A 66 6.33 6.51 10.17
C LYS A 66 5.21 5.52 9.86
N LEU A 67 4.70 5.53 8.62
CA LEU A 67 3.69 4.60 8.16
C LEU A 67 4.20 3.15 8.25
N PHE A 68 5.39 2.86 7.73
CA PHE A 68 5.98 1.53 7.78
C PHE A 68 6.09 0.99 9.21
N LEU A 69 6.58 1.79 10.16
CA LEU A 69 6.69 1.40 11.56
C LEU A 69 5.32 1.18 12.21
N PHE A 70 4.33 2.00 11.87
CA PHE A 70 2.96 1.86 12.36
C PHE A 70 2.30 0.58 11.82
N THR A 71 2.37 0.36 10.50
CA THR A 71 1.86 -0.85 9.84
C THR A 71 2.53 -2.12 10.39
N ALA A 72 3.84 -2.08 10.66
CA ALA A 72 4.54 -3.20 11.29
C ALA A 72 3.99 -3.52 12.69
N GLU A 73 3.59 -2.50 13.46
CA GLU A 73 2.98 -2.68 14.78
C GLU A 73 1.54 -3.21 14.70
N GLU A 74 0.75 -2.75 13.72
CA GLU A 74 -0.59 -3.30 13.45
C GLU A 74 -0.51 -4.81 13.15
N LEU A 75 0.40 -5.22 12.26
CA LEU A 75 0.59 -6.61 11.87
C LEU A 75 1.15 -7.48 13.01
N ARG A 76 2.03 -6.94 13.85
CA ARG A 76 2.70 -7.70 14.93
C ARG A 76 1.84 -7.83 16.19
N SER A 77 1.17 -6.75 16.59
CA SER A 77 0.44 -6.72 17.86
C SER A 77 -0.84 -7.56 17.78
N GLY A 78 -1.50 -7.59 16.62
CA GLY A 78 -2.84 -8.18 16.45
C GLY A 78 -3.91 -7.58 17.37
N GLN A 79 -3.58 -6.49 18.08
CA GLN A 79 -4.47 -5.81 19.03
C GLN A 79 -5.35 -4.77 18.32
N ILE A 80 -4.85 -4.25 17.21
CA ILE A 80 -5.54 -3.32 16.32
C ILE A 80 -5.60 -3.96 14.92
N PRO A 81 -6.73 -3.85 14.21
CA PRO A 81 -6.82 -4.32 12.85
C PRO A 81 -5.91 -3.48 11.95
N LEU A 82 -5.34 -4.09 10.90
CA LEU A 82 -4.63 -3.36 9.85
C LEU A 82 -5.61 -2.36 9.21
N GLN A 83 -5.29 -1.07 9.30
CA GLN A 83 -6.05 -0.03 8.61
C GLN A 83 -5.46 0.23 7.23
N LEU A 84 -6.23 0.01 6.16
CA LEU A 84 -5.77 0.30 4.81
C LEU A 84 -5.77 1.80 4.55
N MET A 85 -4.68 2.29 3.96
CA MET A 85 -4.59 3.64 3.41
C MET A 85 -5.43 3.74 2.13
N LEU A 86 -6.72 4.04 2.31
CA LEU A 86 -7.69 4.23 1.24
C LEU A 86 -8.35 5.61 1.34
N PRO A 87 -8.90 6.14 0.24
CA PRO A 87 -9.77 7.31 0.28
C PRO A 87 -10.95 7.11 1.23
N ASP A 88 -11.39 8.19 1.88
CA ASP A 88 -12.53 8.16 2.79
C ASP A 88 -13.88 7.95 2.07
N GLU A 89 -14.96 7.89 2.86
CA GLU A 89 -16.31 7.65 2.37
C GLU A 89 -16.86 8.75 1.45
N HIS A 90 -16.24 9.94 1.44
CA HIS A 90 -16.64 11.04 0.55
C HIS A 90 -16.07 10.89 -0.86
N ALA A 91 -15.05 10.05 -1.07
CA ALA A 91 -14.58 9.71 -2.41
C ALA A 91 -15.63 8.91 -3.19
N SER A 92 -15.66 9.03 -4.51
CA SER A 92 -16.56 8.24 -5.35
C SER A 92 -16.29 6.74 -5.25
N ILE A 93 -17.28 5.90 -5.60
CA ILE A 93 -17.10 4.44 -5.68
C ILE A 93 -15.94 4.10 -6.62
N ALA A 94 -15.86 4.75 -7.79
CA ALA A 94 -14.77 4.54 -8.75
C ALA A 94 -13.39 4.86 -8.15
N GLN A 95 -13.25 5.97 -7.40
CA GLN A 95 -11.99 6.32 -6.73
C GLN A 95 -11.60 5.31 -5.64
N ARG A 96 -12.55 4.84 -4.83
CA ARG A 96 -12.28 3.81 -3.82
C ARG A 96 -11.96 2.46 -4.44
N ALA A 97 -12.64 2.07 -5.53
CA ALA A 97 -12.36 0.85 -6.28
C ALA A 97 -10.95 0.89 -6.89
N ALA A 98 -10.55 2.03 -7.47
CA ALA A 98 -9.20 2.25 -7.98
C ALA A 98 -8.16 2.12 -6.86
N ALA A 99 -8.39 2.75 -5.71
CA ALA A 99 -7.46 2.66 -4.58
C ALA A 99 -7.32 1.23 -4.04
N ILE A 100 -8.42 0.45 -3.97
CA ILE A 100 -8.36 -0.95 -3.53
C ILE A 100 -7.59 -1.81 -4.56
N ARG A 101 -7.84 -1.62 -5.85
CA ARG A 101 -7.09 -2.27 -6.94
C ARG A 101 -5.60 -1.98 -6.81
N ASP A 102 -5.25 -0.70 -6.68
CA ASP A 102 -3.87 -0.22 -6.56
C ASP A 102 -3.20 -0.76 -5.29
N TRP A 103 -3.92 -0.79 -4.16
CA TRP A 103 -3.44 -1.39 -2.92
C TRP A 103 -3.15 -2.89 -3.09
N SER A 104 -4.04 -3.64 -3.75
CA SER A 104 -3.84 -5.07 -4.02
C SER A 104 -2.65 -5.31 -4.95
N GLN A 105 -2.47 -4.49 -5.98
CA GLN A 105 -1.31 -4.54 -6.86
C GLN A 105 -0.01 -4.29 -6.08
N GLY A 106 0.03 -3.24 -5.27
CA GLY A 106 1.17 -2.92 -4.40
C GLY A 106 1.50 -4.06 -3.43
N PHE A 107 0.47 -4.63 -2.78
CA PHE A 107 0.64 -5.78 -1.88
C PHE A 107 1.27 -6.98 -2.57
N LEU A 108 0.75 -7.39 -3.72
CA LEU A 108 1.28 -8.52 -4.49
C LEU A 108 2.72 -8.28 -4.93
N PHE A 109 3.02 -7.06 -5.39
CA PHE A 109 4.38 -6.67 -5.78
C PHE A 109 5.34 -6.74 -4.58
N GLY A 110 5.02 -6.06 -3.48
CA GLY A 110 5.84 -6.06 -2.27
C GLY A 110 6.02 -7.46 -1.67
N PHE A 111 4.97 -8.27 -1.65
CA PHE A 111 5.00 -9.65 -1.17
C PHE A 111 5.91 -10.52 -2.04
N GLY A 112 5.85 -10.38 -3.37
CA GLY A 112 6.71 -11.11 -4.30
C GLY A 112 8.21 -10.77 -4.15
N LEU A 113 8.54 -9.55 -3.74
CA LEU A 113 9.91 -9.14 -3.40
C LEU A 113 10.40 -9.72 -2.06
N GLY A 114 9.48 -10.11 -1.19
CA GLY A 114 9.76 -10.85 0.03
C GLY A 114 10.29 -12.25 -0.29
N GLY A 115 11.54 -12.53 0.09
CA GLY A 115 12.24 -13.78 -0.25
C GLY A 115 11.68 -15.05 0.40
N GLN A 116 10.61 -14.95 1.20
CA GLN A 116 9.92 -16.07 1.86
C GLN A 116 8.88 -16.69 0.91
N GLN A 117 9.28 -17.09 -0.29
CA GLN A 117 8.43 -17.86 -1.21
C GLN A 117 8.67 -19.36 -0.99
N GLU A 118 8.30 -19.89 0.18
CA GLU A 118 8.14 -21.33 0.27
C GLU A 118 6.93 -21.72 -0.59
N SER A 119 7.16 -22.55 -1.61
CA SER A 119 6.09 -23.13 -2.45
C SER A 119 4.94 -23.77 -1.66
N GLN A 120 5.14 -24.04 -0.36
CA GLN A 120 4.13 -24.50 0.58
C GLN A 120 3.13 -23.40 0.99
N LEU A 121 3.55 -22.13 1.06
CA LEU A 121 2.68 -20.98 1.36
C LEU A 121 1.69 -20.67 0.23
N MET A 122 1.97 -21.13 -0.99
CA MET A 122 1.09 -20.92 -2.15
C MET A 122 -0.08 -21.92 -2.22
N ASN A 123 -0.13 -22.87 -1.28
CA ASN A 123 -1.21 -23.85 -1.15
C ASN A 123 -2.17 -23.48 -0.01
N GLY A 124 -3.43 -23.91 -0.10
CA GLY A 124 -4.45 -23.62 0.90
C GLY A 124 -4.89 -22.15 0.92
N ASP A 125 -5.35 -21.69 2.07
CA ASP A 125 -6.04 -20.41 2.25
C ASP A 125 -5.17 -19.19 1.88
N ILE A 126 -3.85 -19.26 2.12
CA ILE A 126 -2.91 -18.18 1.75
C ILE A 126 -2.84 -18.03 0.22
N GLY A 127 -2.72 -19.15 -0.49
CA GLY A 127 -2.72 -19.13 -1.95
C GLY A 127 -4.05 -18.66 -2.54
N GLU A 128 -5.17 -18.95 -1.88
CA GLU A 128 -6.49 -18.44 -2.26
C GLU A 128 -6.58 -16.93 -2.08
N ALA A 129 -6.18 -16.41 -0.91
CA ALA A 129 -6.15 -14.98 -0.65
C ALA A 129 -5.28 -14.21 -1.67
N LEU A 130 -4.13 -14.77 -2.06
CA LEU A 130 -3.27 -14.17 -3.10
C LEU A 130 -3.91 -14.19 -4.49
N ARG A 131 -4.67 -15.23 -4.83
CA ARG A 131 -5.45 -15.27 -6.06
C ARG A 131 -6.57 -14.24 -6.02
N ASP A 132 -7.26 -14.10 -4.90
CA ASP A 132 -8.32 -13.08 -4.75
C ASP A 132 -7.75 -11.67 -4.90
N PHE A 133 -6.61 -11.36 -4.27
CA PHE A 133 -5.92 -10.09 -4.50
C PHE A 133 -5.51 -9.90 -5.97
N THR A 134 -5.14 -10.98 -6.67
CA THR A 134 -4.82 -10.91 -8.10
C THR A 134 -6.05 -10.54 -8.93
N GLU A 135 -7.22 -11.08 -8.61
CA GLU A 135 -8.47 -10.73 -9.28
C GLU A 135 -8.91 -9.29 -8.96
N ILE A 136 -8.75 -8.84 -7.71
CA ILE A 136 -8.98 -7.45 -7.31
C ILE A 136 -8.04 -6.49 -8.08
N ALA A 137 -6.76 -6.82 -8.19
CA ALA A 137 -5.79 -6.01 -8.93
C ALA A 137 -6.11 -5.91 -10.44
N ARG A 138 -6.95 -6.81 -10.98
CA ARG A 138 -7.39 -6.83 -12.39
C ARG A 138 -8.74 -6.15 -12.61
N MET A 139 -9.38 -5.61 -11.58
CA MET A 139 -10.68 -4.93 -11.71
C MET A 139 -10.63 -3.81 -12.76
N ASN A 140 -11.61 -3.81 -13.65
CA ASN A 140 -11.84 -2.68 -14.55
C ASN A 140 -12.57 -1.57 -13.78
N ILE A 141 -11.92 -0.41 -13.65
CA ILE A 141 -12.49 0.71 -12.89
C ILE A 141 -13.61 1.41 -13.67
N GLU A 142 -13.62 1.28 -15.00
CA GLU A 142 -14.67 1.86 -15.86
C GLU A 142 -16.06 1.31 -15.51
N ASP A 143 -16.13 0.05 -15.09
CA ASP A 143 -17.37 -0.61 -14.65
C ASP A 143 -18.02 0.08 -13.43
N PHE A 144 -17.25 0.89 -12.69
CA PHE A 144 -17.71 1.64 -11.52
C PHE A 144 -18.01 3.12 -11.82
N GLY A 145 -17.71 3.58 -13.03
CA GLY A 145 -17.93 4.96 -13.48
C GLY A 145 -19.37 5.27 -13.93
N GLU A 146 -20.19 4.24 -14.15
CA GLU A 146 -21.55 4.40 -14.72
C GLU A 146 -22.66 4.60 -13.67
N LEU A 147 -22.37 4.59 -12.37
CA LEU A 147 -23.38 4.72 -11.30
C LEU A 147 -23.78 6.19 -11.02
N GLN A 148 -24.04 6.96 -12.08
CA GLN A 148 -24.73 8.25 -11.99
C GLN A 148 -26.10 8.13 -12.66
N GLU A 149 -27.10 7.68 -11.89
CA GLU A 149 -28.49 8.13 -12.05
C GLU A 149 -28.82 9.18 -10.98
#